data_AF-A0A317VEJ4-F1
#
_entry.id   AF-A0A317VEJ4-F1
#
_cell.length_a   1.000
_cell.length_b   1.000
_cell.length_c   1.000
_cell.angle_alpha   90.00
_cell.angle_beta   90.00
_cell.angle_gamma   90.00
#
_symmetry.space_group_name_H-M   'P 1'
#
loop_
_entity.id
_entity.type
_entity.pdbx_description
1 polymer ?
#
loop_
_entity_poly.entity_id
_entity_poly.type
_entity_poly.pdbx_seq_one_letter_code
_entity_poly.pdbx_strand_id
1 'polypeptide(L)'
;MNGIPEDSAPSSAPLRQPKKRFVGRRTADAQAQKDASTAQNVETTSIQKATPRRTPRTLNQVPPEILEDPEILAAIELLPRNYSFEIPKTIHRIRTSGAKRVALQFPEGLLIFATTISDILTQFCPGIETLIMGDVTYGACCIDDYTARALGCDLLVHYAHSCLIPVDVTKIKTLYIFVDISIDTTHLIATLERNFQPGKTIATVGTIQFNATLHGLKPVLERAGFKVLIPQIMPLSKGEILGCTSPTLSADEVDILLYLGDGRFHLESAMIHNPAIPAYRYDPYSRMLSRETYVHDEMHTLRRDAINTAKSAKKWGIILGSLGRQGNPNTMAMIERHLNERGIPFVNLLLSEIFPGKLASMADVECWVQIACPRLSIDWGYAFARPLLTPYEALIALGVREGWETENNGVYPMDFYAKEGLGRTKPGQAIA
;
A
#
# COMPACT_ATOMS: atom_id res chain seq x y z
N MET A 1 -1.21 -33.02 56.32
CA MET A 1 -2.62 -33.23 55.93
C MET A 1 -3.39 -32.01 56.39
N ASN A 2 -3.83 -31.17 55.44
CA ASN A 2 -4.98 -30.27 55.54
C ASN A 2 -5.20 -29.67 54.14
N GLY A 3 -6.44 -29.76 53.66
CA GLY A 3 -6.82 -29.64 52.26
C GLY A 3 -6.85 -28.21 51.72
N ILE A 4 -6.65 -28.13 50.41
CA ILE A 4 -6.83 -26.94 49.58
C ILE A 4 -8.19 -27.07 48.89
N PRO A 5 -9.08 -26.06 48.91
CA PRO A 5 -10.34 -26.09 48.17
C PRO A 5 -10.14 -25.74 46.70
N GLU A 6 -10.89 -26.43 45.84
CA GLU A 6 -11.07 -26.14 44.41
C GLU A 6 -11.72 -24.76 44.21
N ASP A 7 -11.13 -23.94 43.33
CA ASP A 7 -11.70 -22.65 42.93
C ASP A 7 -12.33 -22.75 41.54
N SER A 8 -13.61 -22.38 41.51
CA SER A 8 -14.55 -22.55 40.42
C SER A 8 -14.38 -21.49 39.32
N ALA A 9 -14.46 -21.93 38.06
CA ALA A 9 -14.47 -21.08 36.87
C ALA A 9 -15.68 -20.11 36.84
N PRO A 10 -15.49 -18.83 36.45
CA PRO A 10 -16.61 -17.90 36.28
C PRO A 10 -17.36 -18.14 34.96
N SER A 11 -18.67 -18.38 35.11
CA SER A 11 -19.67 -18.50 34.04
C SER A 11 -19.83 -17.20 33.24
N SER A 12 -19.61 -17.26 31.93
CA SER A 12 -19.83 -16.15 31.00
C SER A 12 -21.30 -16.09 30.54
N ALA A 13 -22.03 -15.05 30.96
CA ALA A 13 -23.35 -14.75 30.43
C ALA A 13 -23.29 -14.21 28.97
N PRO A 14 -24.21 -14.58 28.06
CA PRO A 14 -24.16 -14.15 26.67
C PRO A 14 -24.61 -12.69 26.49
N LEU A 15 -23.77 -11.91 25.80
CA LEU A 15 -24.05 -10.53 25.38
C LEU A 15 -25.16 -10.49 24.32
N ARG A 16 -26.25 -9.75 24.58
CA ARG A 16 -27.37 -9.54 23.66
C ARG A 16 -26.94 -8.73 22.43
N GLN A 17 -27.08 -9.30 21.24
CA GLN A 17 -26.91 -8.58 19.96
C GLN A 17 -28.08 -7.62 19.68
N PRO A 18 -27.83 -6.38 19.22
CA PRO A 18 -28.89 -5.47 18.80
C PRO A 18 -29.48 -5.91 17.44
N LYS A 19 -30.80 -6.14 17.41
CA LYS A 19 -31.56 -6.48 16.19
C LYS A 19 -31.57 -5.29 15.21
N LYS A 20 -31.10 -5.51 13.97
CA LYS A 20 -31.28 -4.58 12.85
C LYS A 20 -32.79 -4.43 12.56
N ARG A 21 -33.31 -3.20 12.67
CA ARG A 21 -34.72 -2.88 12.40
C ARG A 21 -34.90 -2.71 10.89
N PHE A 22 -35.56 -3.67 10.24
CA PHE A 22 -35.94 -3.61 8.84
C PHE A 22 -37.04 -2.55 8.66
N VAL A 23 -36.76 -1.47 7.94
CA VAL A 23 -37.77 -0.47 7.56
C VAL A 23 -38.30 -0.86 6.18
N GLY A 24 -39.57 -1.26 6.14
CA GLY A 24 -40.23 -1.79 4.95
C GLY A 24 -40.55 -0.73 3.89
N ARG A 25 -40.71 -1.22 2.66
CA ARG A 25 -40.92 -0.52 1.37
C ARG A 25 -42.02 0.57 1.34
N ARG A 26 -42.92 0.64 2.34
CA ARG A 26 -44.03 1.62 2.38
C ARG A 26 -43.63 3.05 2.74
N THR A 27 -42.45 3.28 3.32
CA THR A 27 -41.97 4.62 3.68
C THR A 27 -41.26 5.33 2.51
N ALA A 28 -40.76 4.57 1.53
CA ALA A 28 -40.13 5.11 0.32
C ALA A 28 -41.18 5.69 -0.66
N ASP A 29 -42.34 5.05 -0.77
CA ASP A 29 -43.41 5.48 -1.68
C ASP A 29 -44.14 6.75 -1.18
N ALA A 30 -44.21 6.95 0.15
CA ALA A 30 -44.76 8.18 0.74
C ALA A 30 -43.83 9.40 0.58
N GLN A 31 -42.53 9.17 0.37
CA GLN A 31 -41.56 10.23 0.08
C GLN A 31 -41.61 10.64 -1.40
N ALA A 32 -41.77 9.67 -2.31
CA ALA A 32 -41.85 9.90 -3.75
C ALA A 32 -43.15 10.61 -4.21
N GLN A 33 -44.26 10.46 -3.48
CA GLN A 33 -45.53 11.15 -3.80
C GLN A 33 -45.57 12.62 -3.34
N LYS A 34 -44.67 13.07 -2.47
CA LYS A 34 -44.59 14.49 -2.05
C LYS A 34 -43.84 15.37 -3.05
N ASP A 35 -42.97 14.79 -3.87
CA ASP A 35 -42.14 15.55 -4.82
C ASP A 35 -42.83 15.82 -6.17
N ALA A 36 -44.00 15.22 -6.43
CA ALA A 36 -44.71 15.35 -7.72
C ALA A 36 -45.84 16.41 -7.73
N SER A 37 -46.16 17.06 -6.59
CA SER A 37 -47.36 17.92 -6.49
C SER A 37 -47.09 19.42 -6.31
N THR A 38 -45.87 19.91 -6.55
CA THR A 38 -45.57 21.35 -6.47
C THR A 38 -44.89 21.88 -7.72
N ALA A 39 -45.58 21.79 -8.85
CA ALA A 39 -45.28 22.58 -10.05
C ALA A 39 -46.58 23.14 -10.63
N GLN A 40 -47.09 24.23 -10.05
CA GLN A 40 -47.89 25.26 -10.75
C GLN A 40 -48.18 26.46 -9.82
N ASN A 41 -47.67 27.64 -10.22
CA ASN A 41 -48.10 29.02 -9.90
C ASN A 41 -48.01 29.50 -8.43
N VAL A 42 -47.61 30.71 -8.03
CA VAL A 42 -47.23 32.02 -8.62
C VAL A 42 -46.48 32.80 -7.49
N GLU A 43 -45.58 33.70 -7.89
CA GLU A 43 -44.95 34.82 -7.17
C GLU A 43 -45.14 34.96 -5.64
N THR A 44 -44.02 34.95 -4.90
CA THR A 44 -43.79 35.84 -3.75
C THR A 44 -42.31 35.81 -3.33
N THR A 45 -41.70 36.99 -3.32
CA THR A 45 -40.31 37.24 -2.94
C THR A 45 -40.13 37.07 -1.43
N SER A 46 -39.54 35.95 -0.98
CA SER A 46 -38.96 35.84 0.36
C SER A 46 -37.65 35.07 0.31
N ILE A 47 -36.56 35.77 0.62
CA ILE A 47 -35.21 35.20 0.69
C ILE A 47 -35.15 34.33 1.94
N GLN A 48 -35.35 33.02 1.81
CA GLN A 48 -35.05 32.08 2.88
C GLN A 48 -33.53 31.95 3.01
N LYS A 49 -32.99 32.51 4.08
CA LYS A 49 -31.58 32.41 4.46
C LYS A 49 -31.28 30.94 4.73
N ALA A 50 -30.52 30.29 3.85
CA ALA A 50 -30.12 28.90 4.00
C ALA A 50 -29.44 28.70 5.37
N THR A 51 -30.00 27.82 6.19
CA THR A 51 -29.40 27.41 7.45
C THR A 51 -28.03 26.81 7.13
N PRO A 52 -26.92 27.28 7.73
CA PRO A 52 -25.61 26.77 7.38
C PRO A 52 -25.57 25.28 7.68
N ARG A 53 -25.33 24.49 6.62
CA ARG A 53 -24.95 23.08 6.76
C ARG A 53 -23.79 23.05 7.75
N ARG A 54 -24.00 22.39 8.90
CA ARG A 54 -22.91 22.09 9.85
C ARG A 54 -21.75 21.51 9.05
N THR A 55 -20.62 22.21 9.07
CA THR A 55 -19.38 21.78 8.47
C THR A 55 -19.03 20.38 8.96
N PRO A 56 -18.50 19.49 8.11
CA PRO A 56 -17.96 18.21 8.57
C PRO A 56 -16.93 18.50 9.66
N ARG A 57 -17.06 17.78 10.79
CA ARG A 57 -16.32 17.99 12.05
C ARG A 57 -14.85 18.42 11.83
N THR A 58 -14.49 19.53 12.48
CA THR A 58 -13.15 20.12 12.67
C THR A 58 -12.11 19.21 13.36
N LEU A 59 -12.36 17.90 13.51
CA LEU A 59 -11.56 17.00 14.35
C LEU A 59 -10.18 16.63 13.77
N ASN A 60 -9.95 16.89 12.48
CA ASN A 60 -8.70 16.49 11.80
C ASN A 60 -7.85 17.68 11.32
N GLN A 61 -8.27 18.92 11.60
CA GLN A 61 -7.46 20.09 11.27
C GLN A 61 -6.49 20.35 12.40
N VAL A 62 -5.21 20.46 12.06
CA VAL A 62 -4.18 20.88 13.01
C VAL A 62 -4.52 22.31 13.45
N PRO A 63 -4.66 22.56 14.76
CA PRO A 63 -5.00 23.89 15.26
C PRO A 63 -3.92 24.92 14.95
N PRO A 64 -4.29 26.21 14.74
CA PRO A 64 -3.33 27.28 14.46
C PRO A 64 -2.23 27.41 15.52
N GLU A 65 -2.52 27.13 16.79
CA GLU A 65 -1.54 27.18 17.88
C GLU A 65 -0.44 26.11 17.78
N ILE A 66 -0.55 25.14 16.88
CA ILE A 66 0.52 24.17 16.56
C ILE A 66 1.09 24.48 15.17
N LEU A 67 0.23 24.86 14.22
CA LEU A 67 0.62 25.09 12.83
C LEU A 67 1.46 26.35 12.64
N GLU A 68 1.17 27.40 13.42
CA GLU A 68 1.78 28.73 13.33
C GLU A 68 2.73 29.03 14.49
N ASP A 69 3.02 28.03 15.34
CA ASP A 69 3.93 28.16 16.47
C ASP A 69 5.37 28.43 15.96
N PRO A 70 5.98 29.58 16.32
CA PRO A 70 7.28 29.97 15.80
C PRO A 70 8.41 29.04 16.24
N GLU A 71 8.32 28.42 17.41
CA GLU A 71 9.33 27.48 17.91
C GLU A 71 9.24 26.15 17.17
N ILE A 72 8.02 25.66 16.92
CA ILE A 72 7.81 24.45 16.11
C ILE A 72 8.32 24.68 14.68
N LEU A 73 7.98 25.83 14.07
CA LEU A 73 8.44 26.17 12.72
C LEU A 73 9.96 26.27 12.65
N ALA A 74 10.61 26.90 13.62
CA ALA A 74 12.07 26.98 13.69
C ALA A 74 12.71 25.59 13.83
N ALA A 75 12.14 24.70 14.63
CA ALA A 75 12.65 23.34 14.79
C ALA A 75 12.50 22.50 13.50
N ILE A 76 11.42 22.72 12.73
CA ILE A 76 11.21 22.07 11.43
C ILE A 76 12.26 22.51 10.40
N GLU A 77 12.86 23.69 10.52
CA GLU A 77 13.92 24.14 9.60
C GLU A 77 15.18 23.26 9.63
N LEU A 78 15.35 22.44 10.66
CA LEU A 78 16.41 21.42 10.75
C LEU A 78 16.19 20.26 9.76
N LEU A 79 14.97 20.09 9.26
CA LEU A 79 14.59 19.07 8.30
C LEU A 79 14.65 19.62 6.87
N PRO A 80 14.88 18.78 5.85
CA PRO A 80 14.97 19.23 4.46
C PRO A 80 13.64 19.85 4.01
N ARG A 81 13.69 21.11 3.56
CA ARG A 81 12.51 21.92 3.23
C ARG A 81 11.64 21.34 2.10
N ASN A 82 12.21 20.51 1.24
CA ASN A 82 11.49 19.88 0.15
C ASN A 82 10.74 18.60 0.58
N TYR A 83 10.87 18.14 1.82
CA TYR A 83 10.15 16.99 2.37
C TYR A 83 9.15 17.44 3.44
N SER A 84 7.88 17.09 3.26
CA SER A 84 6.82 17.42 4.23
C SER A 84 6.64 16.30 5.25
N PHE A 85 7.39 16.35 6.37
CA PHE A 85 7.23 15.42 7.49
C PHE A 85 5.96 15.63 8.33
N GLU A 86 5.14 16.65 8.02
CA GLU A 86 3.88 16.97 8.73
C GLU A 86 4.03 16.94 10.27
N ILE A 87 5.14 17.48 10.80
CA ILE A 87 5.43 17.52 12.24
C ILE A 87 4.26 18.10 13.06
N PRO A 88 3.61 19.22 12.67
CA PRO A 88 2.46 19.76 13.39
C PRO A 88 1.30 18.76 13.53
N LYS A 89 1.05 17.94 12.51
CA LYS A 89 0.02 16.89 12.54
C LYS A 89 0.37 15.78 13.51
N THR A 90 1.65 15.41 13.58
CA THR A 90 2.14 14.40 14.53
C THR A 90 2.02 14.90 15.97
N ILE A 91 2.44 16.14 16.25
CA ILE A 91 2.28 16.80 17.56
C ILE A 91 0.79 16.85 17.96
N HIS A 92 -0.07 17.32 17.06
CA HIS A 92 -1.51 17.37 17.31
C HIS A 92 -2.09 15.99 17.62
N ARG A 93 -1.68 14.96 16.88
CA ARG A 93 -2.14 13.58 17.10
C ARG A 93 -1.68 13.01 18.43
N ILE A 94 -0.44 13.26 18.83
CA ILE A 94 0.10 12.84 20.13
C ILE A 94 -0.72 13.50 21.25
N ARG A 95 -0.85 14.84 21.22
CA ARG A 95 -1.58 15.62 22.24
C ARG A 95 -3.04 15.18 22.37
N THR A 96 -3.76 15.04 21.25
CA THR A 96 -5.20 14.68 21.26
C THR A 96 -5.47 13.25 21.65
N SER A 97 -4.55 12.32 21.34
CA SER A 97 -4.72 10.91 21.67
C SER A 97 -4.26 10.53 23.08
N GLY A 98 -3.53 11.43 23.76
CA GLY A 98 -2.93 11.19 25.07
C GLY A 98 -1.78 10.18 25.05
N ALA A 99 -1.18 9.93 23.88
CA ALA A 99 -0.10 8.94 23.72
C ALA A 99 1.11 9.31 24.59
N LYS A 100 1.68 8.33 25.28
CA LYS A 100 2.86 8.47 26.13
C LYS A 100 4.08 7.80 25.51
N ARG A 101 3.90 6.67 24.83
CA ARG A 101 5.00 6.01 24.10
C ARG A 101 4.70 5.95 22.61
N VAL A 102 5.55 6.56 21.79
CA VAL A 102 5.32 6.77 20.36
C VAL A 102 6.39 6.05 19.54
N ALA A 103 5.99 5.01 18.80
CA ALA A 103 6.87 4.33 17.86
C ALA A 103 7.00 5.16 16.57
N LEU A 104 8.23 5.33 16.09
CA LEU A 104 8.56 6.01 14.85
C LEU A 104 9.17 5.00 13.87
N GLN A 105 8.48 4.72 12.77
CA GLN A 105 8.94 3.81 11.74
C GLN A 105 9.25 4.56 10.45
N PHE A 106 10.46 4.40 9.94
CA PHE A 106 10.96 5.07 8.75
C PHE A 106 11.48 4.03 7.74
N PRO A 107 11.35 4.29 6.43
CA PRO A 107 12.21 3.61 5.46
C PRO A 107 13.67 4.04 5.62
N GLU A 108 14.59 3.22 5.14
CA GLU A 108 16.04 3.45 5.17
C GLU A 108 16.45 4.87 4.76
N GLY A 109 15.89 5.38 3.66
CA GLY A 109 16.23 6.72 3.13
C GLY A 109 15.85 7.88 4.05
N LEU A 110 14.98 7.67 5.04
CA LEU A 110 14.55 8.71 5.99
C LEU A 110 15.04 8.46 7.42
N LEU A 111 15.71 7.34 7.71
CA LEU A 111 16.26 7.05 9.03
C LEU A 111 17.25 8.12 9.50
N ILE A 112 17.94 8.81 8.57
CA ILE A 112 18.84 9.92 8.87
C ILE A 112 18.15 11.08 9.62
N PHE A 113 16.83 11.22 9.51
CA PHE A 113 16.04 12.26 10.18
C PHE A 113 15.39 11.79 11.49
N ALA A 114 15.53 10.50 11.84
CA ALA A 114 14.76 9.89 12.92
C ALA A 114 15.04 10.51 14.29
N THR A 115 16.31 10.77 14.62
CA THR A 115 16.70 11.37 15.90
C THR A 115 16.24 12.82 16.00
N THR A 116 16.42 13.62 14.93
CA THR A 116 15.93 15.01 14.88
C THR A 116 14.41 15.06 15.06
N ILE A 117 13.65 14.20 14.36
CA ILE A 117 12.20 14.14 14.52
C ILE A 117 11.83 13.70 15.95
N SER A 118 12.52 12.73 16.51
CA SER A 118 12.35 12.29 17.89
C SER A 118 12.54 13.44 18.90
N ASP A 119 13.60 14.22 18.75
CA ASP A 119 13.91 15.37 19.62
C ASP A 119 12.83 16.46 19.51
N ILE A 120 12.40 16.78 18.29
CA ILE A 120 11.31 17.74 18.06
C ILE A 120 10.02 17.27 18.74
N LEU A 121 9.64 16.00 18.56
CA LEU A 121 8.41 15.47 19.14
C LEU A 121 8.46 15.45 20.68
N THR A 122 9.59 15.07 21.27
CA THR A 122 9.75 15.06 22.75
C THR A 122 9.77 16.48 23.33
N GLN A 123 10.37 17.44 22.63
CA GLN A 123 10.35 18.86 23.02
C GLN A 123 8.93 19.43 23.03
N PHE A 124 8.16 19.22 21.95
CA PHE A 124 6.83 19.82 21.81
C PHE A 124 5.68 18.95 22.35
N CYS A 125 5.96 17.77 22.85
CA CYS A 125 5.00 16.92 23.56
C CYS A 125 5.63 16.44 24.87
N PRO A 126 5.72 17.31 25.90
CA PRO A 126 6.41 16.98 27.13
C PRO A 126 5.79 15.76 27.83
N GLY A 127 6.65 14.87 28.31
CA GLY A 127 6.26 13.64 29.01
C GLY A 127 5.85 12.48 28.09
N ILE A 128 6.25 12.52 26.81
CA ILE A 128 6.28 11.34 25.95
C ILE A 128 7.68 10.71 25.91
N GLU A 129 7.73 9.44 25.55
CA GLU A 129 8.91 8.72 25.09
C GLU A 129 8.71 8.36 23.61
N THR A 130 9.70 8.63 22.78
CA THR A 130 9.77 8.16 21.39
C THR A 130 10.60 6.89 21.30
N LEU A 131 10.19 5.98 20.42
CA LEU A 131 10.91 4.75 20.13
C LEU A 131 11.13 4.65 18.63
N ILE A 132 12.39 4.78 18.19
CA ILE A 132 12.75 4.64 16.77
C ILE A 132 12.83 3.14 16.45
N MET A 133 12.04 2.69 15.48
CA MET A 133 12.06 1.31 15.00
C MET A 133 13.23 1.13 14.05
N GLY A 134 14.19 0.27 14.43
CA GLY A 134 15.44 0.06 13.68
C GLY A 134 15.39 -1.06 12.65
N ASP A 135 14.29 -1.81 12.57
CA ASP A 135 14.10 -2.84 11.55
C ASP A 135 13.76 -2.23 10.18
N VAL A 136 14.15 -2.96 9.13
CA VAL A 136 13.99 -2.54 7.74
C VAL A 136 12.53 -2.24 7.39
N THR A 137 12.27 -1.19 6.62
CA THR A 137 10.91 -0.84 6.18
C THR A 137 10.89 -0.57 4.69
N TYR A 138 10.68 -1.63 3.90
CA TYR A 138 10.68 -1.56 2.43
C TYR A 138 9.46 -0.84 1.82
N GLY A 139 8.35 -0.72 2.54
CA GLY A 139 7.10 -0.22 1.95
C GLY A 139 5.91 -0.21 2.89
N ALA A 140 4.75 0.22 2.36
CA ALA A 140 3.48 0.28 3.08
C ALA A 140 3.03 -1.07 3.69
N CYS A 141 3.46 -2.19 3.09
CA CYS A 141 3.17 -3.53 3.59
C CYS A 141 3.98 -3.91 4.83
N CYS A 142 5.05 -3.16 5.16
CA CYS A 142 5.97 -3.44 6.27
C CYS A 142 5.59 -2.69 7.55
N ILE A 143 4.37 -2.17 7.66
CA ILE A 143 3.90 -1.56 8.90
C ILE A 143 4.04 -2.53 10.07
N ASP A 144 4.80 -2.15 11.08
CA ASP A 144 5.12 -3.02 12.21
C ASP A 144 4.33 -2.67 13.48
N ASP A 145 3.02 -2.87 13.38
CA ASP A 145 2.10 -2.68 14.50
C ASP A 145 2.23 -3.77 15.58
N TYR A 146 2.85 -4.91 15.23
CA TYR A 146 3.06 -6.01 16.17
C TYR A 146 4.14 -5.66 17.19
N THR A 147 5.32 -5.25 16.73
CA THR A 147 6.44 -4.88 17.61
C THR A 147 6.13 -3.63 18.40
N ALA A 148 5.54 -2.60 17.77
CA ALA A 148 5.12 -1.38 18.47
C ALA A 148 4.18 -1.69 19.65
N ARG A 149 3.19 -2.59 19.45
CA ARG A 149 2.30 -3.04 20.51
C ARG A 149 3.01 -3.89 21.57
N ALA A 150 3.89 -4.80 21.16
CA ALA A 150 4.63 -5.65 22.09
C ALA A 150 5.54 -4.82 23.02
N LEU A 151 6.04 -3.68 22.54
CA LEU A 151 6.82 -2.71 23.31
C LEU A 151 5.95 -1.72 24.09
N GLY A 152 4.62 -1.88 24.10
CA GLY A 152 3.71 -1.01 24.85
C GLY A 152 3.63 0.42 24.30
N CYS A 153 3.82 0.62 23.01
CA CYS A 153 3.58 1.92 22.37
C CYS A 153 2.07 2.18 22.26
N ASP A 154 1.69 3.44 22.40
CA ASP A 154 0.30 3.91 22.27
C ASP A 154 -0.05 4.37 20.85
N LEU A 155 0.97 4.82 20.11
CA LEU A 155 0.87 5.37 18.77
C LEU A 155 2.06 4.90 17.93
N LEU A 156 1.79 4.44 16.71
CA LEU A 156 2.78 4.21 15.67
C LEU A 156 2.68 5.32 14.62
N VAL A 157 3.78 6.02 14.36
CA VAL A 157 3.91 6.96 13.24
C VAL A 157 4.72 6.28 12.13
N HIS A 158 4.07 6.01 11.01
CA HIS A 158 4.67 5.35 9.85
C HIS A 158 4.92 6.37 8.74
N TYR A 159 6.19 6.60 8.41
CA TYR A 159 6.60 7.60 7.43
C TYR A 159 6.73 7.04 6.01
N ALA A 160 6.58 7.92 5.02
CA ALA A 160 6.83 7.77 3.59
C ALA A 160 5.90 6.84 2.78
N HIS A 161 4.95 6.16 3.41
CA HIS A 161 4.08 5.21 2.72
C HIS A 161 2.60 5.48 2.93
N SER A 162 1.79 5.17 1.92
CA SER A 162 0.34 5.20 2.01
C SER A 162 -0.20 4.11 2.93
N CYS A 163 -1.44 4.27 3.39
CA CYS A 163 -2.13 3.30 4.24
C CYS A 163 -2.64 2.07 3.44
N LEU A 164 -1.71 1.28 2.89
CA LEU A 164 -2.05 0.07 2.15
C LEU A 164 -2.79 -0.95 3.01
N ILE A 165 -2.34 -1.09 4.26
CA ILE A 165 -2.97 -1.99 5.23
C ILE A 165 -4.11 -1.24 5.94
N PRO A 166 -5.35 -1.77 5.90
CA PRO A 166 -6.48 -1.14 6.57
C PRO A 166 -6.22 -0.91 8.06
N VAL A 167 -6.59 0.28 8.56
CA VAL A 167 -6.34 0.70 9.94
C VAL A 167 -7.10 -0.12 11.00
N ASP A 168 -8.17 -0.81 10.60
CA ASP A 168 -8.90 -1.76 11.45
C ASP A 168 -8.13 -3.08 11.67
N VAL A 169 -7.15 -3.37 10.81
CA VAL A 169 -6.25 -4.52 10.97
C VAL A 169 -5.09 -4.20 11.91
N THR A 170 -4.65 -2.94 11.97
CA THR A 170 -3.65 -2.46 12.92
C THR A 170 -4.27 -2.32 14.31
N LYS A 171 -3.81 -3.09 15.30
CA LYS A 171 -4.42 -3.07 16.65
C LYS A 171 -3.87 -1.95 17.56
N ILE A 172 -3.02 -1.07 17.02
CA ILE A 172 -2.49 0.13 17.66
C ILE A 172 -2.97 1.35 16.88
N LYS A 173 -3.13 2.50 17.55
CA LYS A 173 -3.37 3.76 16.85
C LYS A 173 -2.19 4.00 15.90
N THR A 174 -2.49 4.20 14.63
CA THR A 174 -1.48 4.42 13.59
C THR A 174 -1.71 5.78 12.94
N LEU A 175 -0.64 6.53 12.73
CA LEU A 175 -0.61 7.76 11.95
C LEU A 175 0.32 7.54 10.75
N TYR A 176 -0.21 7.68 9.55
CA TYR A 176 0.59 7.66 8.33
C TYR A 176 0.97 9.08 7.93
N ILE A 177 2.25 9.30 7.67
CA ILE A 177 2.80 10.53 7.13
C ILE A 177 3.41 10.20 5.77
N PHE A 178 2.83 10.71 4.69
CA PHE A 178 3.23 10.30 3.33
C PHE A 178 4.57 10.89 2.90
N VAL A 179 4.99 11.98 3.53
CA VAL A 179 6.22 12.72 3.18
C VAL A 179 6.17 13.17 1.73
N ASP A 180 5.29 14.14 1.44
CA ASP A 180 5.22 14.78 0.12
C ASP A 180 6.56 15.47 -0.20
N ILE A 181 7.05 15.26 -1.43
CA ILE A 181 8.32 15.79 -1.90
C ILE A 181 8.05 16.84 -2.97
N SER A 182 8.45 18.08 -2.68
CA SER A 182 8.40 19.19 -3.62
C SER A 182 9.55 19.11 -4.64
N ILE A 183 9.22 19.35 -5.91
CA ILE A 183 10.17 19.28 -7.03
C ILE A 183 10.04 20.49 -7.96
N ASP A 184 11.02 20.66 -8.84
CA ASP A 184 10.99 21.67 -9.91
C ASP A 184 10.03 21.24 -11.04
N THR A 185 8.75 21.58 -10.90
CA THR A 185 7.71 21.25 -11.88
C THR A 185 7.88 22.01 -13.20
N THR A 186 8.49 23.21 -13.16
CA THR A 186 8.76 24.01 -14.35
C THR A 186 9.73 23.28 -15.27
N HIS A 187 10.82 22.73 -14.71
CA HIS A 187 11.76 21.92 -15.46
C HIS A 187 11.11 20.66 -16.04
N LEU A 188 10.28 19.95 -15.27
CA LEU A 188 9.56 18.77 -15.74
C LEU A 188 8.67 19.10 -16.95
N ILE A 189 7.85 20.14 -16.86
CA ILE A 189 6.95 20.55 -17.95
C ILE A 189 7.74 20.89 -19.21
N ALA A 190 8.77 21.74 -19.09
CA ALA A 190 9.62 22.11 -20.23
C ALA A 190 10.32 20.89 -20.86
N THR A 191 10.70 19.91 -20.03
CA THR A 191 11.29 18.65 -20.50
C THR A 191 10.28 17.83 -21.30
N LEU A 192 9.02 17.72 -20.83
CA LEU A 192 7.97 16.99 -21.54
C LEU A 192 7.59 17.67 -22.87
N GLU A 193 7.39 18.98 -22.87
CA GLU A 193 7.07 19.77 -24.07
C GLU A 193 8.18 19.71 -25.13
N ARG A 194 9.45 19.62 -24.70
CA ARG A 194 10.59 19.50 -25.62
C ARG A 194 10.67 18.12 -26.28
N ASN A 195 10.26 17.06 -25.58
CA ASN A 195 10.47 15.68 -26.03
C ASN A 195 9.21 15.05 -26.66
N PHE A 196 8.02 15.57 -26.38
CA PHE A 196 6.76 14.99 -26.83
C PHE A 196 5.90 16.01 -27.58
N GLN A 197 5.26 15.55 -28.65
CA GLN A 197 4.35 16.38 -29.44
C GLN A 197 3.00 16.54 -28.72
N PRO A 198 2.35 17.72 -28.81
CA PRO A 198 0.98 17.90 -28.37
C PRO A 198 0.01 16.90 -29.02
N GLY A 199 -1.08 16.60 -28.34
CA GLY A 199 -2.11 15.64 -28.76
C GLY A 199 -1.92 14.22 -28.20
N LYS A 200 -0.73 13.90 -27.66
CA LYS A 200 -0.42 12.63 -27.01
C LYS A 200 -1.14 12.45 -25.68
N THR A 201 -1.57 11.21 -25.40
CA THR A 201 -2.10 10.81 -24.09
C THR A 201 -0.98 10.30 -23.19
N ILE A 202 -0.77 10.97 -22.06
CA ILE A 202 0.24 10.63 -21.06
C ILE A 202 -0.48 10.05 -19.82
N ALA A 203 -0.22 8.78 -19.52
CA ALA A 203 -0.57 8.19 -18.24
C ALA A 203 0.54 8.53 -17.23
N THR A 204 0.23 9.33 -16.22
CA THR A 204 1.21 9.78 -15.22
C THR A 204 1.06 8.98 -13.93
N VAL A 205 2.14 8.33 -13.50
CA VAL A 205 2.22 7.51 -12.29
C VAL A 205 3.44 7.90 -11.45
N GLY A 206 3.45 7.53 -10.18
CA GLY A 206 4.53 7.79 -9.26
C GLY A 206 4.32 7.05 -7.94
N THR A 207 5.20 7.29 -6.99
CA THR A 207 4.99 6.85 -5.61
C THR A 207 4.17 7.89 -4.85
N ILE A 208 3.72 7.56 -3.63
CA ILE A 208 2.86 8.45 -2.83
C ILE A 208 3.50 9.82 -2.56
N GLN A 209 4.82 9.89 -2.46
CA GLN A 209 5.58 11.12 -2.18
C GLN A 209 5.42 12.18 -3.28
N PHE A 210 5.11 11.78 -4.51
CA PHE A 210 4.93 12.69 -5.65
C PHE A 210 3.47 12.87 -6.05
N ASN A 211 2.52 12.32 -5.29
CA ASN A 211 1.12 12.26 -5.68
C ASN A 211 0.51 13.65 -5.88
N ALA A 212 0.75 14.59 -4.96
CA ALA A 212 0.24 15.96 -5.09
C ALA A 212 0.77 16.64 -6.36
N THR A 213 2.06 16.43 -6.67
CA THR A 213 2.68 16.95 -7.89
C THR A 213 2.01 16.39 -9.15
N LEU A 214 1.75 15.07 -9.22
CA LEU A 214 1.07 14.45 -10.36
C LEU A 214 -0.31 15.09 -10.64
N HIS A 215 -1.11 15.31 -9.59
CA HIS A 215 -2.41 15.98 -9.73
C HIS A 215 -2.27 17.45 -10.13
N GLY A 216 -1.25 18.15 -9.62
CA GLY A 216 -0.94 19.53 -9.99
C GLY A 216 -0.47 19.71 -11.44
N LEU A 217 0.18 18.69 -12.03
CA LEU A 217 0.68 18.73 -13.40
C LEU A 217 -0.43 18.62 -14.45
N LYS A 218 -1.51 17.89 -14.16
CA LYS A 218 -2.61 17.64 -15.09
C LYS A 218 -3.14 18.91 -15.79
N PRO A 219 -3.61 19.96 -15.09
CA PRO A 219 -4.13 21.16 -15.76
C PRO A 219 -3.07 21.94 -16.54
N VAL A 220 -1.78 21.79 -16.20
CA VAL A 220 -0.70 22.48 -16.91
C VAL A 220 -0.36 21.76 -18.21
N LEU A 221 -0.21 20.44 -18.15
CA LEU A 221 0.03 19.60 -19.33
C LEU A 221 -1.16 19.59 -20.30
N GLU A 222 -2.40 19.65 -19.78
CA GLU A 222 -3.60 19.78 -20.62
C GLU A 222 -3.62 21.11 -21.39
N ARG A 223 -3.12 22.21 -20.80
CA ARG A 223 -2.94 23.49 -21.51
C ARG A 223 -1.83 23.46 -22.53
N ALA A 224 -0.78 22.66 -22.31
CA ALA A 224 0.27 22.39 -23.28
C ALA A 224 -0.19 21.48 -24.44
N GLY A 225 -1.44 21.03 -24.42
CA GLY A 225 -2.06 20.24 -25.49
C GLY A 225 -1.93 18.73 -25.33
N PHE A 226 -1.48 18.23 -24.17
CA PHE A 226 -1.50 16.79 -23.87
C PHE A 226 -2.85 16.35 -23.31
N LYS A 227 -3.18 15.06 -23.45
CA LYS A 227 -4.25 14.43 -22.66
C LYS A 227 -3.60 13.75 -21.46
N VAL A 228 -4.05 14.03 -20.24
CA VAL A 228 -3.44 13.46 -19.03
C VAL A 228 -4.39 12.48 -18.36
N LEU A 229 -3.94 11.23 -18.25
CA LEU A 229 -4.58 10.16 -17.48
C LEU A 229 -3.81 9.97 -16.17
N ILE A 230 -4.52 10.07 -15.04
CA ILE A 230 -3.98 9.69 -13.72
C ILE A 230 -4.72 8.41 -13.31
N PRO A 231 -4.16 7.21 -13.58
CA PRO A 231 -4.86 5.95 -13.39
C PRO A 231 -4.99 5.59 -11.89
N GLN A 232 -5.84 4.63 -11.56
CA GLN A 232 -6.00 4.16 -10.18
C GLN A 232 -6.16 2.64 -10.14
N ILE A 233 -5.48 2.02 -9.19
CA ILE A 233 -5.72 0.63 -8.79
C ILE A 233 -6.00 0.59 -7.28
N MET A 234 -7.23 0.26 -6.91
CA MET A 234 -7.63 0.28 -5.50
C MET A 234 -6.88 -0.82 -4.72
N PRO A 235 -6.38 -0.53 -3.50
CA PRO A 235 -6.72 0.61 -2.66
C PRO A 235 -5.79 1.84 -2.81
N LEU A 236 -4.87 1.84 -3.77
CA LEU A 236 -3.93 2.94 -3.96
C LEU A 236 -4.63 4.23 -4.42
N SER A 237 -3.98 5.35 -4.15
CA SER A 237 -4.44 6.66 -4.60
C SER A 237 -4.32 6.78 -6.11
N LYS A 238 -5.08 7.69 -6.72
CA LYS A 238 -4.93 8.01 -8.16
C LYS A 238 -3.49 8.46 -8.44
N GLY A 239 -2.84 7.80 -9.39
CA GLY A 239 -1.47 8.06 -9.81
C GLY A 239 -0.41 7.32 -8.99
N GLU A 240 -0.80 6.65 -7.90
CA GLU A 240 0.11 5.89 -7.06
C GLU A 240 0.28 4.46 -7.58
N ILE A 241 1.53 3.99 -7.63
CA ILE A 241 1.89 2.60 -7.91
C ILE A 241 2.87 2.07 -6.85
N LEU A 242 2.90 0.75 -6.69
CA LEU A 242 3.84 0.01 -5.86
C LEU A 242 4.70 -0.91 -6.74
N GLY A 243 5.85 -1.34 -6.22
CA GLY A 243 6.70 -2.32 -6.89
C GLY A 243 6.02 -3.67 -7.16
N CYS A 244 4.91 -3.95 -6.49
CA CYS A 244 4.10 -5.15 -6.66
C CYS A 244 2.66 -4.86 -7.12
N THR A 245 2.26 -3.61 -7.36
CA THR A 245 0.88 -3.27 -7.73
C THR A 245 0.82 -2.03 -8.62
N SER A 246 0.40 -2.23 -9.87
CA SER A 246 0.25 -1.19 -10.90
C SER A 246 -1.06 -1.39 -11.67
N PRO A 247 -1.71 -0.30 -12.13
CA PRO A 247 -2.92 -0.39 -12.93
C PRO A 247 -2.63 -0.97 -14.32
N THR A 248 -3.62 -1.65 -14.88
CA THR A 248 -3.67 -1.99 -16.30
C THR A 248 -4.10 -0.76 -17.10
N LEU A 249 -3.44 -0.52 -18.22
CA LEU A 249 -3.65 0.62 -19.11
C LEU A 249 -3.93 0.11 -20.52
N SER A 250 -4.83 0.79 -21.23
CA SER A 250 -5.10 0.48 -22.64
C SER A 250 -4.02 1.08 -23.54
N ALA A 251 -3.31 0.24 -24.29
CA ALA A 251 -2.32 0.69 -25.26
C ALA A 251 -2.95 1.44 -26.46
N ASP A 252 -4.25 1.27 -26.69
CA ASP A 252 -4.99 2.01 -27.71
C ASP A 252 -5.33 3.44 -27.28
N GLU A 253 -5.32 3.72 -25.96
CA GLU A 253 -5.71 5.01 -25.40
C GLU A 253 -4.51 5.82 -24.87
N VAL A 254 -3.44 5.15 -24.48
CA VAL A 254 -2.27 5.73 -23.82
C VAL A 254 -1.04 5.63 -24.72
N ASP A 255 -0.50 6.79 -25.12
CA ASP A 255 0.73 6.84 -25.92
C ASP A 255 1.99 6.69 -25.07
N ILE A 256 1.97 7.20 -23.83
CA ILE A 256 3.15 7.37 -22.97
C ILE A 256 2.78 7.02 -21.53
N LEU A 257 3.58 6.15 -20.91
CA LEU A 257 3.61 5.96 -19.47
C LEU A 257 4.73 6.81 -18.87
N LEU A 258 4.38 7.87 -18.15
CA LEU A 258 5.33 8.74 -17.46
C LEU A 258 5.37 8.41 -15.97
N TYR A 259 6.51 7.93 -15.48
CA TYR A 259 6.77 7.74 -14.07
C TYR A 259 7.56 8.91 -13.49
N LEU A 260 7.03 9.52 -12.43
CA LEU A 260 7.70 10.53 -11.64
C LEU A 260 8.33 9.90 -10.40
N GLY A 261 9.65 9.86 -10.36
CA GLY A 261 10.42 9.31 -9.24
C GLY A 261 11.81 8.87 -9.64
N ASP A 262 12.64 8.62 -8.62
CA ASP A 262 13.94 8.00 -8.79
C ASP A 262 13.83 6.46 -8.83
N GLY A 263 14.91 5.81 -9.23
CA GLY A 263 14.98 4.36 -9.34
C GLY A 263 14.04 3.76 -10.39
N ARG A 264 14.14 2.44 -10.58
CA ARG A 264 13.34 1.70 -11.59
C ARG A 264 12.32 0.76 -10.96
N PHE A 265 12.48 0.41 -9.68
CA PHE A 265 11.67 -0.63 -9.00
C PHE A 265 10.16 -0.44 -9.17
N HIS A 266 9.62 0.75 -8.89
CA HIS A 266 8.19 1.02 -9.03
C HIS A 266 7.75 1.07 -10.50
N LEU A 267 8.54 1.70 -11.37
CA LEU A 267 8.26 1.77 -12.79
C LEU A 267 8.25 0.38 -13.45
N GLU A 268 9.17 -0.51 -13.06
CA GLU A 268 9.22 -1.88 -13.56
C GLU A 268 7.92 -2.64 -13.31
N SER A 269 7.27 -2.42 -12.15
CA SER A 269 5.92 -2.97 -11.90
C SER A 269 4.92 -2.54 -12.98
N ALA A 270 4.92 -1.27 -13.35
CA ALA A 270 4.05 -0.74 -14.39
C ALA A 270 4.45 -1.21 -15.79
N MET A 271 5.75 -1.35 -16.08
CA MET A 271 6.25 -1.87 -17.37
C MET A 271 5.94 -3.37 -17.53
N ILE A 272 6.08 -4.17 -16.48
CA ILE A 272 5.72 -5.60 -16.48
C ILE A 272 4.22 -5.74 -16.78
N HIS A 273 3.38 -4.93 -16.12
CA HIS A 273 1.93 -4.97 -16.30
C HIS A 273 1.46 -4.37 -17.65
N ASN A 274 2.25 -3.48 -18.26
CA ASN A 274 1.85 -2.74 -19.47
C ASN A 274 2.98 -2.75 -20.53
N PRO A 275 3.35 -3.94 -21.05
CA PRO A 275 4.54 -4.10 -21.92
C PRO A 275 4.47 -3.31 -23.24
N ALA A 276 3.26 -3.04 -23.74
CA ALA A 276 3.06 -2.40 -25.03
C ALA A 276 3.19 -0.86 -25.00
N ILE A 277 3.21 -0.25 -23.81
CA ILE A 277 3.20 1.22 -23.67
C ILE A 277 4.63 1.72 -23.48
N PRO A 278 5.11 2.67 -24.29
CA PRO A 278 6.40 3.33 -24.08
C PRO A 278 6.50 3.99 -22.70
N ALA A 279 7.43 3.51 -21.88
CA ALA A 279 7.65 4.00 -20.52
C ALA A 279 8.80 5.01 -20.46
N TYR A 280 8.59 6.07 -19.69
CA TYR A 280 9.57 7.11 -19.44
C TYR A 280 9.64 7.39 -17.94
N ARG A 281 10.86 7.59 -17.43
CA ARG A 281 11.11 8.00 -16.07
C ARG A 281 11.62 9.43 -16.06
N TYR A 282 10.96 10.28 -15.29
CA TYR A 282 11.53 11.55 -14.89
C TYR A 282 12.03 11.47 -13.45
N ASP A 283 13.34 11.63 -13.31
CA ASP A 283 14.01 11.69 -12.03
C ASP A 283 14.13 13.15 -11.57
N PRO A 284 13.42 13.57 -10.51
CA PRO A 284 13.41 14.96 -10.08
C PRO A 284 14.73 15.41 -9.44
N TYR A 285 15.58 14.48 -9.00
CA TYR A 285 16.86 14.81 -8.37
C TYR A 285 17.94 15.04 -9.42
N SER A 286 18.07 14.12 -10.38
CA SER A 286 19.01 14.27 -11.50
C SER A 286 18.48 15.13 -12.65
N ARG A 287 17.19 15.50 -12.60
CA ARG A 287 16.48 16.29 -13.63
C ARG A 287 16.57 15.64 -15.01
N MET A 288 16.48 14.32 -15.05
CA MET A 288 16.66 13.53 -16.27
C MET A 288 15.35 12.83 -16.65
N LEU A 289 14.97 12.96 -17.92
CA LEU A 289 13.94 12.12 -18.55
C LEU A 289 14.64 11.01 -19.34
N SER A 290 14.44 9.77 -18.94
CA SER A 290 14.94 8.58 -19.65
C SER A 290 13.78 7.77 -20.22
N ARG A 291 14.00 7.18 -21.41
CA ARG A 291 13.13 6.10 -21.90
C ARG A 291 13.57 4.81 -21.24
N GLU A 292 12.65 4.11 -20.60
CA GLU A 292 12.91 2.88 -19.86
C GLU A 292 12.30 1.70 -20.60
N THR A 293 13.01 0.57 -20.56
CA THR A 293 12.55 -0.70 -21.13
C THR A 293 12.70 -1.79 -20.07
N TYR A 294 11.90 -2.85 -20.19
CA TYR A 294 12.01 -4.05 -19.37
C TYR A 294 12.23 -5.26 -20.27
N VAL A 295 13.03 -6.22 -19.82
CA VAL A 295 13.37 -7.42 -20.60
C VAL A 295 12.36 -8.51 -20.29
N HIS A 296 11.14 -8.37 -20.82
CA HIS A 296 10.01 -9.27 -20.50
C HIS A 296 10.30 -10.72 -20.86
N ASP A 297 10.96 -11.00 -21.98
CA ASP A 297 11.27 -12.37 -22.42
C ASP A 297 12.21 -13.09 -21.45
N GLU A 298 13.20 -12.38 -20.91
CA GLU A 298 14.12 -12.92 -19.90
C GLU A 298 13.36 -13.21 -18.60
N MET A 299 12.57 -12.25 -18.12
CA MET A 299 11.76 -12.42 -16.92
C MET A 299 10.77 -13.58 -17.08
N HIS A 300 10.00 -13.65 -18.17
CA HIS A 300 9.06 -14.74 -18.44
C HIS A 300 9.77 -16.09 -18.52
N THR A 301 10.95 -16.16 -19.14
CA THR A 301 11.73 -17.41 -19.23
C THR A 301 12.18 -17.87 -17.84
N LEU A 302 12.80 -16.99 -17.05
CA LEU A 302 13.21 -17.30 -15.67
C LEU A 302 12.04 -17.78 -14.80
N ARG A 303 10.86 -17.17 -14.96
CA ARG A 303 9.68 -17.53 -14.18
C ARG A 303 9.05 -18.84 -14.64
N ARG A 304 8.96 -19.08 -15.95
CA ARG A 304 8.52 -20.37 -16.51
C ARG A 304 9.44 -21.51 -16.09
N ASP A 305 10.75 -21.32 -16.14
CA ASP A 305 11.72 -22.36 -15.77
C ASP A 305 11.59 -22.74 -14.30
N ALA A 306 11.39 -21.77 -13.41
CA ALA A 306 11.15 -22.02 -12.00
C ALA A 306 9.83 -22.78 -11.76
N ILE A 307 8.75 -22.40 -12.43
CA ILE A 307 7.45 -23.10 -12.37
C ILE A 307 7.58 -24.53 -12.88
N ASN A 308 8.23 -24.72 -14.02
CA ASN A 308 8.42 -26.04 -14.63
C ASN A 308 9.29 -26.95 -13.77
N THR A 309 10.35 -26.40 -13.17
CA THR A 309 11.19 -27.13 -12.19
C THR A 309 10.35 -27.57 -10.98
N ALA A 310 9.54 -26.65 -10.44
CA ALA A 310 8.69 -26.89 -9.27
C ALA A 310 7.63 -27.99 -9.48
N LYS A 311 7.13 -28.19 -10.71
CA LYS A 311 6.16 -29.27 -11.02
C LYS A 311 6.67 -30.67 -10.66
N SER A 312 7.99 -30.87 -10.66
CA SER A 312 8.64 -32.14 -10.32
C SER A 312 9.09 -32.27 -8.86
N ALA A 313 8.93 -31.20 -8.07
CA ALA A 313 9.42 -31.14 -6.70
C ALA A 313 8.61 -32.05 -5.76
N LYS A 314 9.31 -32.91 -5.02
CA LYS A 314 8.74 -33.91 -4.12
C LYS A 314 8.51 -33.41 -2.70
N LYS A 315 9.20 -32.34 -2.30
CA LYS A 315 9.02 -31.69 -1.00
C LYS A 315 9.04 -30.17 -1.14
N TRP A 316 8.04 -29.52 -0.58
CA TRP A 316 7.85 -28.08 -0.68
C TRP A 316 8.14 -27.37 0.64
N GLY A 317 8.49 -26.10 0.56
CA GLY A 317 8.60 -25.21 1.71
C GLY A 317 7.67 -24.02 1.51
N ILE A 318 6.88 -23.70 2.53
CA ILE A 318 5.94 -22.58 2.50
C ILE A 318 6.45 -21.52 3.47
N ILE A 319 6.77 -20.34 2.96
CA ILE A 319 7.30 -19.22 3.75
C ILE A 319 6.17 -18.22 3.96
N LEU A 320 5.84 -17.96 5.22
CA LEU A 320 4.99 -16.84 5.63
C LEU A 320 5.87 -15.65 6.01
N GLY A 321 5.74 -14.54 5.29
CA GLY A 321 6.46 -13.32 5.59
C GLY A 321 5.98 -12.67 6.88
N SER A 322 6.87 -12.53 7.87
CA SER A 322 6.57 -11.89 9.17
C SER A 322 6.99 -10.43 9.26
N LEU A 323 7.59 -9.86 8.21
CA LEU A 323 7.90 -8.44 8.15
C LEU A 323 6.62 -7.64 7.91
N GLY A 324 6.23 -6.86 8.93
CA GLY A 324 4.97 -6.13 8.98
C GLY A 324 3.76 -7.01 8.65
N ARG A 325 3.12 -6.74 7.52
CA ARG A 325 1.87 -7.37 7.07
C ARG A 325 1.98 -7.99 5.67
N GLN A 326 3.21 -8.29 5.22
CA GLN A 326 3.44 -8.96 3.94
C GLN A 326 2.77 -10.33 3.87
N GLY A 327 2.91 -11.14 4.93
CA GLY A 327 2.29 -12.46 5.02
C GLY A 327 0.77 -12.44 5.03
N ASN A 328 0.19 -13.50 4.49
CA ASN A 328 -1.24 -13.77 4.53
C ASN A 328 -1.50 -15.24 4.93
N PRO A 329 -1.96 -15.49 6.17
CA PRO A 329 -2.25 -16.85 6.63
C PRO A 329 -3.32 -17.59 5.83
N ASN A 330 -4.28 -16.88 5.22
CA ASN A 330 -5.30 -17.53 4.38
C ASN A 330 -4.70 -18.03 3.07
N THR A 331 -3.76 -17.26 2.48
CA THR A 331 -3.01 -17.70 1.30
C THR A 331 -2.14 -18.90 1.64
N MET A 332 -1.55 -18.92 2.83
CA MET A 332 -0.80 -20.08 3.32
C MET A 332 -1.68 -21.32 3.42
N ALA A 333 -2.82 -21.23 4.12
CA ALA A 333 -3.77 -22.33 4.25
C ALA A 333 -4.28 -22.85 2.90
N MET A 334 -4.50 -21.96 1.92
CA MET A 334 -4.88 -22.33 0.56
C MET A 334 -3.80 -23.18 -0.14
N ILE A 335 -2.52 -22.79 -0.04
CA ILE A 335 -1.42 -23.55 -0.63
C ILE A 335 -1.20 -24.88 0.11
N GLU A 336 -1.24 -24.87 1.44
CA GLU A 336 -1.16 -26.08 2.28
C GLU A 336 -2.22 -27.10 1.88
N ARG A 337 -3.46 -26.67 1.66
CA ARG A 337 -4.56 -27.53 1.22
C ARG A 337 -4.24 -28.21 -0.12
N HIS A 338 -3.82 -27.46 -1.13
CA HIS A 338 -3.54 -28.02 -2.45
C HIS A 338 -2.34 -29.00 -2.45
N LEU A 339 -1.36 -28.76 -1.59
CA LEU A 339 -0.24 -29.69 -1.38
C LEU A 339 -0.71 -30.97 -0.67
N ASN A 340 -1.53 -30.85 0.38
CA ASN A 340 -2.11 -31.98 1.09
C ASN A 340 -2.99 -32.85 0.19
N GLU A 341 -3.87 -32.25 -0.64
CA GLU A 341 -4.72 -32.95 -1.60
C GLU A 341 -3.91 -33.80 -2.60
N ARG A 342 -2.67 -33.39 -2.90
CA ARG A 342 -1.75 -34.08 -3.80
C ARG A 342 -0.80 -35.03 -3.07
N GLY A 343 -0.88 -35.11 -1.74
CA GLY A 343 0.05 -35.90 -0.92
C GLY A 343 1.50 -35.40 -0.97
N ILE A 344 1.71 -34.12 -1.30
CA ILE A 344 3.05 -33.53 -1.39
C ILE A 344 3.48 -33.06 0.02
N PRO A 345 4.54 -33.62 0.62
CA PRO A 345 5.01 -33.18 1.92
C PRO A 345 5.56 -31.75 1.86
N PHE A 346 5.33 -30.98 2.93
CA PHE A 346 5.86 -29.63 3.03
C PHE A 346 6.29 -29.26 4.45
N VAL A 347 7.05 -28.17 4.56
CA VAL A 347 7.44 -27.54 5.82
C VAL A 347 7.07 -26.06 5.81
N ASN A 348 6.63 -25.56 6.96
CA ASN A 348 6.24 -24.17 7.14
C ASN A 348 7.36 -23.37 7.81
N LEU A 349 7.67 -22.20 7.25
CA LEU A 349 8.66 -21.27 7.77
C LEU A 349 8.04 -19.89 7.98
N LEU A 350 8.40 -19.26 9.11
CA LEU A 350 8.10 -17.87 9.36
C LEU A 350 9.40 -17.07 9.25
N LEU A 351 9.47 -16.10 8.35
CA LEU A 351 10.68 -15.29 8.12
C LEU A 351 10.32 -13.81 7.95
N SER A 352 11.03 -12.93 8.65
CA SER A 352 10.96 -11.49 8.40
C SER A 352 11.62 -11.16 7.07
N GLU A 353 12.82 -11.69 6.86
CA GLU A 353 13.59 -11.53 5.65
C GLU A 353 13.99 -12.89 5.07
N ILE A 354 13.91 -12.98 3.73
CA ILE A 354 14.13 -14.22 2.98
C ILE A 354 15.47 -14.11 2.27
N PHE A 355 16.45 -14.90 2.72
CA PHE A 355 17.81 -14.90 2.19
C PHE A 355 18.17 -16.23 1.53
N PRO A 356 18.89 -16.23 0.39
CA PRO A 356 19.29 -17.45 -0.31
C PRO A 356 20.04 -18.45 0.57
N GLY A 357 21.04 -18.00 1.33
CA GLY A 357 21.84 -18.86 2.19
C GLY A 357 21.04 -19.55 3.29
N LYS A 358 20.02 -18.87 3.83
CA LYS A 358 19.14 -19.46 4.83
C LYS A 358 18.26 -20.55 4.22
N LEU A 359 17.70 -20.36 3.03
CA LEU A 359 16.91 -21.41 2.38
C LEU A 359 17.78 -22.59 1.91
N ALA A 360 19.01 -22.32 1.47
CA ALA A 360 19.96 -23.34 1.03
C ALA A 360 20.36 -24.33 2.15
N SER A 361 20.24 -23.95 3.43
CA SER A 361 20.54 -24.87 4.55
C SER A 361 19.50 -25.97 4.74
N MET A 362 18.35 -25.90 4.05
CA MET A 362 17.27 -26.90 4.07
C MET A 362 17.22 -27.61 2.71
N ALA A 363 18.30 -28.32 2.39
CA ALA A 363 18.55 -28.89 1.06
C ALA A 363 17.54 -29.96 0.61
N ASP A 364 16.80 -30.54 1.56
CA ASP A 364 15.73 -31.50 1.34
C ASP A 364 14.42 -30.85 0.84
N VAL A 365 14.29 -29.53 0.92
CA VAL A 365 13.21 -28.77 0.28
C VAL A 365 13.59 -28.52 -1.19
N GLU A 366 12.74 -28.95 -2.11
CA GLU A 366 13.00 -28.90 -3.55
C GLU A 366 12.34 -27.70 -4.24
N CYS A 367 11.33 -27.08 -3.61
CA CYS A 367 10.64 -25.89 -4.08
C CYS A 367 10.16 -25.02 -2.92
N TRP A 368 10.29 -23.70 -3.04
CA TRP A 368 9.83 -22.73 -2.06
C TRP A 368 8.66 -21.91 -2.62
N VAL A 369 7.63 -21.71 -1.82
CA VAL A 369 6.56 -20.74 -2.07
C VAL A 369 6.67 -19.65 -1.02
N GLN A 370 6.92 -18.41 -1.44
CA GLN A 370 6.96 -17.27 -0.53
C GLN A 370 5.66 -16.49 -0.57
N ILE A 371 5.07 -16.31 0.61
CA ILE A 371 3.89 -15.50 0.88
C ILE A 371 4.39 -14.26 1.61
N ALA A 372 5.11 -13.41 0.87
CA ALA A 372 5.71 -12.18 1.35
C ALA A 372 5.71 -11.13 0.21
N CYS A 373 6.85 -10.47 -0.05
CA CYS A 373 7.00 -9.55 -1.18
C CYS A 373 7.14 -10.31 -2.52
N PRO A 374 6.25 -10.11 -3.50
CA PRO A 374 6.31 -10.78 -4.81
C PRO A 374 7.62 -10.55 -5.57
N ARG A 375 8.26 -9.39 -5.36
CA ARG A 375 9.51 -9.02 -6.03
C ARG A 375 10.71 -9.88 -5.63
N LEU A 376 10.64 -10.60 -4.51
CA LEU A 376 11.65 -11.60 -4.14
C LEU A 376 11.72 -12.74 -5.15
N SER A 377 10.57 -13.21 -5.63
CA SER A 377 10.52 -14.25 -6.67
C SER A 377 10.82 -13.67 -8.05
N ILE A 378 10.23 -12.51 -8.37
CA ILE A 378 10.32 -11.92 -9.71
C ILE A 378 11.75 -11.45 -10.02
N ASP A 379 12.35 -10.68 -9.11
CA ASP A 379 13.67 -10.08 -9.35
C ASP A 379 14.80 -10.96 -8.84
N TRP A 380 14.62 -11.63 -7.70
CA TRP A 380 15.71 -12.32 -6.99
C TRP A 380 15.61 -13.83 -7.04
N GLY A 381 14.59 -14.40 -7.70
CA GLY A 381 14.34 -15.84 -7.72
C GLY A 381 15.52 -16.66 -8.24
N TYR A 382 16.31 -16.11 -9.16
CA TYR A 382 17.51 -16.76 -9.70
C TYR A 382 18.64 -16.92 -8.67
N ALA A 383 18.65 -16.11 -7.61
CA ALA A 383 19.68 -16.16 -6.57
C ALA A 383 19.49 -17.35 -5.62
N PHE A 384 18.35 -18.03 -5.67
CA PHE A 384 18.04 -19.18 -4.83
C PHE A 384 18.39 -20.49 -5.53
N ALA A 385 19.01 -21.42 -4.80
CA ALA A 385 19.41 -22.73 -5.34
C ALA A 385 18.23 -23.62 -5.74
N ARG A 386 17.04 -23.32 -5.23
CA ARG A 386 15.77 -24.00 -5.52
C ARG A 386 14.75 -22.96 -5.98
N PRO A 387 13.76 -23.33 -6.82
CA PRO A 387 12.72 -22.41 -7.26
C PRO A 387 12.06 -21.68 -6.09
N LEU A 388 12.00 -20.35 -6.16
CA LEU A 388 11.28 -19.49 -5.22
C LEU A 388 10.08 -18.86 -5.94
N LEU A 389 8.90 -19.41 -5.70
CA LEU A 389 7.66 -19.02 -6.36
C LEU A 389 6.86 -18.02 -5.53
N THR A 390 6.18 -17.11 -6.20
CA THR A 390 5.02 -16.40 -5.63
C THR A 390 3.85 -17.38 -5.43
N PRO A 391 2.81 -17.02 -4.65
CA PRO A 391 1.64 -17.88 -4.50
C PRO A 391 0.89 -18.07 -5.82
N TYR A 392 0.87 -17.07 -6.70
CA TYR A 392 0.29 -17.16 -8.04
C TYR A 392 0.99 -18.23 -8.89
N GLU A 393 2.32 -18.19 -8.94
CA GLU A 393 3.13 -19.16 -9.68
C GLU A 393 3.04 -20.58 -9.08
N ALA A 394 2.91 -20.68 -7.76
CA ALA A 394 2.69 -21.96 -7.08
C ALA A 394 1.37 -22.61 -7.52
N LEU A 395 0.29 -21.84 -7.66
CA LEU A 395 -0.99 -22.35 -8.16
C LEU A 395 -0.88 -22.83 -9.62
N ILE A 396 -0.07 -22.17 -10.44
CA ILE A 396 0.23 -22.63 -11.81
C ILE A 396 1.01 -23.95 -11.77
N ALA A 397 2.07 -24.03 -10.95
CA ALA A 397 2.87 -25.24 -10.80
C ALA A 397 2.05 -26.43 -10.30
N LEU A 398 1.06 -26.19 -9.43
CA LEU A 398 0.16 -27.23 -8.91
C LEU A 398 -1.00 -27.56 -9.87
N GLY A 399 -1.13 -26.87 -11.01
CA GLY A 399 -2.20 -27.05 -12.00
C GLY A 399 -3.58 -26.60 -11.51
N VAL A 400 -3.62 -25.64 -10.57
CA VAL A 400 -4.85 -25.04 -10.04
C VAL A 400 -5.27 -23.83 -10.88
N ARG A 401 -4.31 -23.18 -11.55
CA ARG A 401 -4.54 -22.02 -12.40
C ARG A 401 -3.72 -22.15 -13.69
N GLU A 402 -4.22 -21.59 -14.79
CA GLU A 402 -3.44 -21.46 -16.01
C GLU A 402 -2.39 -20.33 -15.90
N GLY A 403 -1.35 -20.43 -16.72
CA GLY A 403 -0.29 -19.42 -16.78
C GLY A 403 -0.78 -18.09 -17.37
N TRP A 404 -0.03 -17.01 -17.12
CA TRP A 404 -0.31 -15.68 -17.69
C TRP A 404 -0.30 -15.66 -19.21
N GLU A 405 0.41 -16.60 -19.85
CA GLU A 405 0.40 -16.79 -21.29
C GLU A 405 -1.00 -17.11 -21.84
N THR A 406 -1.81 -17.84 -21.06
CA THR A 406 -3.16 -18.25 -21.44
C THR A 406 -4.23 -17.29 -20.90
N GLU A 407 -4.15 -16.93 -19.60
CA GLU A 407 -5.22 -16.20 -18.90
C GLU A 407 -5.12 -14.67 -18.99
N ASN A 408 -3.95 -14.12 -19.30
CA ASN A 408 -3.72 -12.66 -19.23
C ASN A 408 -3.02 -12.10 -20.48
N ASN A 409 -3.34 -12.66 -21.65
CA ASN A 409 -2.82 -12.23 -22.96
C ASN A 409 -1.28 -12.14 -22.99
N GLY A 410 -0.58 -13.04 -22.30
CA GLY A 410 0.88 -13.03 -22.23
C GLY A 410 1.49 -12.01 -21.27
N VAL A 411 0.69 -11.28 -20.50
CA VAL A 411 1.17 -10.25 -19.56
C VAL A 411 1.28 -10.83 -18.16
N TYR A 412 2.46 -10.77 -17.54
CA TYR A 412 2.61 -11.15 -16.14
C TYR A 412 1.88 -10.14 -15.22
N PRO A 413 0.95 -10.59 -14.37
CA PRO A 413 0.14 -9.68 -13.55
C PRO A 413 0.97 -9.05 -12.43
N MET A 414 0.86 -7.72 -12.29
CA MET A 414 1.42 -6.94 -11.18
C MET A 414 0.31 -6.21 -10.43
N ASP A 415 -0.72 -6.92 -9.98
CA ASP A 415 -1.87 -6.39 -9.20
C ASP A 415 -1.97 -7.02 -7.81
N PHE A 416 -0.86 -7.47 -7.23
CA PHE A 416 -0.86 -8.29 -6.01
C PHE A 416 -1.66 -7.71 -4.84
N TYR A 417 -1.55 -6.41 -4.57
CA TYR A 417 -2.31 -5.73 -3.50
C TYR A 417 -3.55 -5.00 -4.00
N ALA A 418 -3.99 -5.25 -5.23
CA ALA A 418 -5.27 -4.75 -5.69
C ALA A 418 -6.42 -5.35 -4.84
N LYS A 419 -7.57 -4.68 -4.85
CA LYS A 419 -8.76 -5.09 -4.08
C LYS A 419 -9.18 -6.56 -4.31
N GLU A 420 -9.02 -7.04 -5.54
CA GLU A 420 -9.26 -8.44 -5.95
C GLU A 420 -7.96 -9.10 -6.46
N GLY A 421 -6.82 -8.60 -5.99
CA GLY A 421 -5.48 -8.97 -6.45
C GLY A 421 -4.94 -10.30 -5.91
N LEU A 422 -3.77 -10.68 -6.42
CA LEU A 422 -3.16 -12.00 -6.21
C LEU A 422 -2.46 -12.21 -4.86
N GLY A 423 -2.13 -11.14 -4.16
CA GLY A 423 -1.25 -11.17 -2.99
C GLY A 423 -1.96 -11.49 -1.67
N ARG A 424 -3.30 -11.45 -1.62
CA ARG A 424 -4.04 -11.62 -0.35
C ARG A 424 -5.33 -12.40 -0.53
N THR A 425 -5.34 -13.67 -0.14
CA THR A 425 -6.55 -14.50 -0.07
C THR A 425 -7.46 -14.02 1.07
N LYS A 426 -8.77 -13.90 0.79
CA LYS A 426 -9.79 -13.56 1.79
C LYS A 426 -10.20 -14.81 2.59
N PRO A 427 -10.65 -14.69 3.85
CA PRO A 427 -11.00 -15.84 4.71
C PRO A 427 -12.01 -16.85 4.12
N GLY A 428 -12.87 -16.45 3.19
CA GLY A 428 -13.83 -17.34 2.50
C GLY A 428 -13.32 -17.96 1.19
N GLN A 429 -12.22 -17.46 0.62
CA GLN A 429 -11.63 -17.95 -0.62
C GLN A 429 -10.60 -19.06 -0.38
N ALA A 430 -10.06 -19.17 0.83
CA ALA A 430 -9.12 -20.24 1.16
C ALA A 430 -9.77 -21.64 1.25
N ILE A 431 -11.11 -21.69 1.30
CA ILE A 431 -11.93 -22.90 1.49
C ILE A 431 -12.56 -23.37 0.17
N ALA A 432 -12.66 -22.49 -0.85
CA ALA A 432 -13.05 -22.85 -2.21
C ALA A 432 -11.81 -23.31 -2.95
#